data_AF-A0A7C6HH40-F1
#
_entry.id   AF-A0A7C6HH40-F1
#
_cell.length_a   1.000
_cell.length_b   1.000
_cell.length_c   1.000
_cell.angle_alpha   90.00
_cell.angle_beta   90.00
_cell.angle_gamma   90.00
#
_symmetry.space_group_name_H-M   'P 1'
#
loop_
_entity.id
_entity.type
_entity.pdbx_description
1 polymer ?
#
loop_
_entity_poly.entity_id
_entity_poly.type
_entity_poly.pdbx_seq_one_letter_code
_entity_poly.pdbx_strand_id
1 'polypeptide(L)'
;MRGRKWPLFLTALLALSIFATGCGAKDLVSLAGLDQADLYVGDRFGNKVKIENPDEFLAAFKSAKLVKDPKDARSEIEAEYVFYSGESKVYYDAQGKYLMFIEKGKKSVYSANIDTLLAQVSGLPPVITPGFQDEEIAGWLKTLAQVEQPVALLFERGDQAILAVLAGQRPQGEYNMNLENVSYSNGELTVDVRLVPTEGSGETVAYPVGSFTLSKHADVNVRLIETGASGDDLTRVPVSVVEEGQNIILLRPERGSILTERVRMTGFARVFEASFIVEVEDGHNVLGIKQVMASEGAPGWGRFDFWMDLESATSPYGTIIFVTYSAKDGSRIEELKVPVGFGGK
;
A
#
# COMPACT_ATOMS: atom_id res chain seq x y z
N MET A 1 36.63 -49.80 80.06
CA MET A 1 35.47 -49.95 79.17
C MET A 1 34.38 -48.98 79.59
N ARG A 2 33.78 -48.28 78.61
CA ARG A 2 32.50 -47.52 78.55
C ARG A 2 31.71 -47.31 79.86
N GLY A 3 31.12 -46.14 80.13
CA GLY A 3 30.78 -45.02 79.28
C GLY A 3 30.20 -43.86 80.11
N ARG A 4 30.38 -42.65 79.59
CA ARG A 4 30.07 -41.36 80.23
C ARG A 4 28.77 -40.83 79.64
N LYS A 5 27.82 -40.46 80.51
CA LYS A 5 26.54 -39.84 80.17
C LYS A 5 26.73 -38.42 79.65
N TRP A 6 25.96 -38.01 78.65
CA TRP A 6 25.77 -36.61 78.26
C TRP A 6 24.29 -36.33 77.97
N PRO A 7 23.79 -35.10 78.26
CA PRO A 7 22.36 -34.80 78.29
C PRO A 7 21.84 -34.27 76.95
N LEU A 8 20.52 -34.43 76.74
CA LEU A 8 19.76 -33.87 75.63
C LEU A 8 19.80 -32.33 75.66
N PHE A 9 20.16 -31.73 74.52
CA PHE A 9 19.75 -30.37 74.15
C PHE A 9 18.66 -30.48 73.08
N LEU A 10 17.44 -30.05 73.40
CA LEU A 10 16.38 -29.78 72.43
C LEU A 10 16.55 -28.33 71.95
N THR A 11 17.01 -28.15 70.71
CA THR A 11 16.91 -26.88 69.99
C THR A 11 15.59 -26.86 69.20
N ALA A 12 14.68 -26.00 69.62
CA ALA A 12 13.47 -25.70 68.86
C ALA A 12 13.84 -24.91 67.59
N LEU A 13 13.64 -25.51 66.42
CA LEU A 13 13.78 -24.84 65.13
C LEU A 13 12.44 -24.16 64.80
N LEU A 14 12.40 -22.84 64.95
CA LEU A 14 11.28 -22.01 64.51
C LEU A 14 11.38 -21.88 62.98
N ALA A 15 10.60 -22.66 62.24
CA ALA A 15 10.48 -22.52 60.79
C ALA A 15 9.63 -21.27 60.48
N LEU A 16 10.29 -20.16 60.16
CA LEU A 16 9.64 -19.03 59.50
C LEU A 16 9.26 -19.46 58.08
N SER A 17 7.99 -19.77 57.86
CA SER A 17 7.41 -19.87 56.52
C SER A 17 7.28 -18.45 55.96
N ILE A 18 8.29 -18.01 55.21
CA ILE A 18 8.17 -16.86 54.32
C ILE A 18 7.14 -17.27 53.26
N PHE A 19 5.93 -16.71 53.36
CA PHE A 19 5.01 -16.69 52.24
C PHE A 19 5.69 -15.87 51.14
N ALA A 20 6.28 -16.56 50.17
CA ALA A 20 6.54 -15.98 48.87
C ALA A 20 5.17 -15.66 48.27
N THR A 21 4.70 -14.43 48.48
CA THR A 21 3.71 -13.83 47.58
C THR A 21 4.36 -13.85 46.21
N GLY A 22 3.98 -14.84 45.39
CA GLY A 22 4.34 -14.84 43.99
C GLY A 22 3.85 -13.54 43.40
N CYS A 23 4.77 -12.64 43.06
CA CYS A 23 4.52 -11.65 42.03
C CYS A 23 4.18 -12.45 40.79
N GLY A 24 2.89 -12.69 40.56
CA GLY A 24 2.41 -13.16 39.26
C GLY A 24 2.99 -12.21 38.23
N ALA A 25 3.60 -12.76 37.19
CA ALA A 25 4.10 -11.94 36.09
C ALA A 25 2.93 -11.06 35.62
N LYS A 26 3.10 -9.74 35.70
CA LYS A 26 2.09 -8.79 35.21
C LYS A 26 1.86 -9.08 33.72
N ASP A 27 0.59 -9.12 33.31
CA ASP A 27 0.22 -9.27 31.92
C ASP A 27 0.58 -8.00 31.11
N LEU A 28 0.54 -8.11 29.78
CA LEU A 28 0.92 -7.01 28.87
C LEU A 28 0.06 -5.76 29.07
N VAL A 29 -1.26 -5.90 29.29
CA VAL A 29 -2.16 -4.76 29.49
C VAL A 29 -1.78 -4.00 30.76
N SER A 30 -1.58 -4.72 31.87
CA SER A 30 -1.17 -4.14 33.14
C SER A 30 0.24 -3.52 33.09
N LEU A 31 1.15 -4.10 32.30
CA LEU A 31 2.51 -3.57 32.12
C LEU A 31 2.52 -2.30 31.27
N ALA A 32 1.76 -2.28 30.19
CA ALA A 32 1.71 -1.17 29.26
C ALA A 32 0.67 -0.10 29.64
N GLY A 33 -0.23 -0.35 30.60
CA GLY A 33 -1.30 0.58 30.98
C GLY A 33 -2.34 0.77 29.87
N LEU A 34 -2.66 -0.30 29.12
CA LEU A 34 -3.58 -0.21 27.97
C LEU A 34 -5.05 -0.05 28.36
N ASP A 35 -5.38 -0.17 29.63
CA ASP A 35 -6.74 -0.05 30.19
C ASP A 35 -6.97 1.29 30.93
N GLN A 36 -6.02 2.23 30.84
CA GLN A 36 -6.09 3.52 31.54
C GLN A 36 -6.80 4.63 30.74
N ALA A 37 -6.98 4.45 29.44
CA ALA A 37 -7.62 5.40 28.53
C ALA A 37 -8.32 4.67 27.38
N ASP A 38 -8.94 5.45 26.48
CA ASP A 38 -9.46 4.93 25.21
C ASP A 38 -8.35 4.22 24.43
N LEU A 39 -8.67 3.05 23.86
CA LEU A 39 -7.76 2.30 23.03
C LEU A 39 -7.90 2.74 21.57
N TYR A 40 -6.77 3.02 20.93
CA TYR A 40 -6.69 3.32 19.51
C TYR A 40 -5.77 2.30 18.84
N VAL A 41 -6.01 2.06 17.56
CA VAL A 41 -5.07 1.37 16.68
C VAL A 41 -4.72 2.30 15.53
N GLY A 42 -3.45 2.32 15.17
CA GLY A 42 -2.95 3.10 14.05
C GLY A 42 -1.89 2.36 13.27
N ASP A 43 -1.44 2.98 12.20
CA ASP A 43 -0.27 2.53 11.43
C ASP A 43 1.00 3.29 11.89
N ARG A 44 2.14 2.94 11.28
CA ARG A 44 3.42 3.60 11.55
C ARG A 44 3.50 5.06 11.05
N PHE A 45 2.56 5.49 10.22
CA PHE A 45 2.51 6.84 9.64
C PHE A 45 1.66 7.80 10.49
N GLY A 46 1.09 7.30 11.60
CA GLY A 46 0.32 8.10 12.54
C GLY A 46 -1.17 8.18 12.22
N ASN A 47 -1.65 7.49 11.20
CA ASN A 47 -3.08 7.29 11.00
C ASN A 47 -3.60 6.48 12.19
N LYS A 48 -4.67 6.93 12.85
CA LYS A 48 -5.22 6.26 14.03
C LYS A 48 -6.73 6.29 14.04
N VAL A 49 -7.32 5.20 14.51
CA VAL A 49 -8.75 5.05 14.72
C VAL A 49 -9.03 4.57 16.13
N LYS A 50 -10.14 5.03 16.70
CA LYS A 50 -10.60 4.57 18.01
C LYS A 50 -11.14 3.15 17.88
N ILE A 51 -10.81 2.30 18.84
CA ILE A 51 -11.43 0.97 18.97
C ILE A 51 -12.66 1.14 19.86
N GLU A 52 -13.85 1.07 19.26
CA GLU A 52 -15.12 1.29 19.96
C GLU A 52 -15.40 0.22 21.04
N ASN A 53 -15.00 -1.03 20.80
CA ASN A 53 -15.18 -2.15 21.73
C ASN A 53 -13.82 -2.78 22.09
N PRO A 54 -13.05 -2.19 23.03
CA PRO A 54 -11.66 -2.59 23.30
C PRO A 54 -11.52 -3.90 24.08
N ASP A 55 -12.59 -4.42 24.69
CA ASP A 55 -12.54 -5.55 25.62
C ASP A 55 -11.91 -6.81 25.01
N GLU A 56 -12.23 -7.14 23.75
CA GLU A 56 -11.67 -8.31 23.08
C GLU A 56 -10.17 -8.16 22.79
N PHE A 57 -9.73 -6.95 22.42
CA PHE A 57 -8.31 -6.63 22.26
C PHE A 57 -7.57 -6.74 23.58
N LEU A 58 -8.10 -6.13 24.64
CA LEU A 58 -7.48 -6.17 25.97
C LEU A 58 -7.42 -7.62 26.51
N ALA A 59 -8.44 -8.44 26.27
CA ALA A 59 -8.44 -9.85 26.62
C ALA A 59 -7.38 -10.66 25.85
N ALA A 60 -7.24 -10.41 24.54
CA ALA A 60 -6.19 -11.01 23.73
C ALA A 60 -4.79 -10.62 24.23
N PHE A 61 -4.59 -9.34 24.58
CA PHE A 61 -3.31 -8.83 25.08
C PHE A 61 -2.97 -9.39 26.46
N LYS A 62 -3.96 -9.52 27.36
CA LYS A 62 -3.80 -10.19 28.66
C LYS A 62 -3.39 -11.66 28.52
N SER A 63 -3.86 -12.31 27.47
CA SER A 63 -3.58 -13.73 27.17
C SER A 63 -2.28 -13.95 26.38
N ALA A 64 -1.64 -12.87 25.92
CA ALA A 64 -0.44 -12.94 25.10
C ALA A 64 0.75 -13.52 25.88
N LYS A 65 1.51 -14.40 25.25
CA LYS A 65 2.58 -15.16 25.93
C LYS A 65 3.94 -14.55 25.65
N LEU A 66 4.71 -14.25 26.69
CA LEU A 66 6.08 -13.72 26.55
C LEU A 66 6.96 -14.71 25.76
N VAL A 67 7.65 -14.20 24.73
CA VAL A 67 8.57 -14.94 23.88
C VAL A 67 10.00 -14.58 24.27
N LYS A 68 10.80 -15.60 24.65
CA LYS A 68 12.17 -15.40 25.16
C LYS A 68 13.21 -15.18 24.06
N ASP A 69 13.00 -15.75 22.89
CA ASP A 69 13.90 -15.68 21.73
C ASP A 69 13.08 -15.56 20.43
N PRO A 70 12.54 -14.37 20.13
CA PRO A 70 11.67 -14.16 18.98
C PRO A 70 12.51 -13.96 17.71
N LYS A 71 12.93 -15.09 17.09
CA LYS A 71 13.86 -15.08 15.94
C LYS A 71 13.34 -14.32 14.72
N ASP A 72 12.03 -14.27 14.55
CA ASP A 72 11.37 -13.69 13.38
C ASP A 72 10.58 -12.40 13.71
N ALA A 73 10.72 -11.85 14.93
CA ALA A 73 10.03 -10.61 15.27
C ALA A 73 10.71 -9.41 14.62
N ARG A 74 9.93 -8.66 13.85
CA ARG A 74 10.36 -7.39 13.25
C ARG A 74 10.67 -6.33 14.32
N SER A 75 11.27 -5.24 13.89
CA SER A 75 11.47 -4.07 14.76
C SER A 75 10.18 -3.27 14.94
N GLU A 76 10.12 -2.42 15.96
CA GLU A 76 8.98 -1.53 16.21
C GLU A 76 8.73 -0.50 15.10
N ILE A 77 9.76 -0.17 14.33
CA ILE A 77 9.67 0.75 13.17
C ILE A 77 9.12 0.07 11.92
N GLU A 78 9.13 -1.27 11.91
CA GLU A 78 8.61 -2.12 10.83
C GLU A 78 7.23 -2.70 11.15
N ALA A 79 6.76 -2.55 12.40
CA ALA A 79 5.45 -3.02 12.82
C ALA A 79 4.35 -2.36 11.99
N GLU A 80 3.41 -3.16 11.50
CA GLU A 80 2.32 -2.69 10.65
C GLU A 80 1.29 -1.87 11.45
N TYR A 81 1.13 -2.20 12.73
CA TYR A 81 0.17 -1.51 13.60
C TYR A 81 0.80 -1.07 14.92
N VAL A 82 0.24 0.02 15.46
CA VAL A 82 0.57 0.54 16.79
C VAL A 82 -0.71 0.75 17.55
N PHE A 83 -0.80 0.15 18.74
CA PHE A 83 -1.88 0.36 19.69
C PHE A 83 -1.51 1.46 20.67
N TYR A 84 -2.45 2.36 20.93
CA TYR A 84 -2.27 3.50 21.83
C TYR A 84 -3.33 3.50 22.93
N SER A 85 -2.91 3.81 24.15
CA SER A 85 -3.79 4.14 25.28
C SER A 85 -3.14 5.27 26.07
N GLY A 86 -3.67 6.49 25.92
CA GLY A 86 -2.97 7.69 26.36
C GLY A 86 -1.59 7.81 25.68
N GLU A 87 -0.53 7.89 26.48
CA GLU A 87 0.86 7.95 26.00
C GLU A 87 1.49 6.56 25.78
N SER A 88 0.82 5.49 26.21
CA SER A 88 1.33 4.13 26.10
C SER A 88 1.23 3.59 24.68
N LYS A 89 2.24 2.81 24.26
CA LYS A 89 2.30 2.19 22.94
C LYS A 89 2.63 0.71 23.02
N VAL A 90 1.92 -0.09 22.23
CA VAL A 90 2.28 -1.49 21.94
C VAL A 90 2.25 -1.68 20.43
N TYR A 91 3.34 -2.20 19.87
CA TYR A 91 3.50 -2.40 18.44
C TYR A 91 3.05 -3.81 18.08
N TYR A 92 2.46 -4.01 16.91
CA TYR A 92 2.05 -5.31 16.41
C TYR A 92 2.69 -5.61 15.07
N ASP A 93 3.55 -6.63 15.08
CA ASP A 93 4.09 -7.28 13.89
C ASP A 93 3.07 -8.32 13.43
N ALA A 94 2.30 -7.95 12.41
CA ALA A 94 1.25 -8.77 11.84
C ALA A 94 1.83 -9.95 11.07
N GLN A 95 3.07 -9.91 10.58
CA GLN A 95 3.68 -11.08 9.92
C GLN A 95 4.06 -12.14 10.96
N GLY A 96 4.78 -11.74 12.00
CA GLY A 96 5.25 -12.63 13.07
C GLY A 96 4.19 -13.01 14.09
N LYS A 97 3.04 -12.32 14.10
CA LYS A 97 1.98 -12.44 15.13
C LYS A 97 2.50 -12.11 16.53
N TYR A 98 3.24 -11.00 16.61
CA TYR A 98 3.90 -10.55 17.84
C TYR A 98 3.47 -9.15 18.26
N LEU A 99 3.14 -9.02 19.54
CA LEU A 99 3.01 -7.74 20.23
C LEU A 99 4.36 -7.37 20.86
N MET A 100 4.78 -6.13 20.71
CA MET A 100 6.04 -5.63 21.23
C MET A 100 5.78 -4.44 22.15
N PHE A 101 6.27 -4.54 23.37
CA PHE A 101 6.23 -3.47 24.36
C PHE A 101 7.65 -2.99 24.63
N ILE A 102 7.85 -1.67 24.55
CA ILE A 102 9.14 -1.03 24.78
C ILE A 102 9.03 -0.17 26.02
N GLU A 103 9.77 -0.54 27.06
CA GLU A 103 9.87 0.23 28.29
C GLU A 103 11.33 0.62 28.52
N LYS A 104 11.63 1.92 28.56
CA LYS A 104 12.99 2.46 28.82
C LYS A 104 14.07 1.83 27.89
N GLY A 105 13.72 1.64 26.62
CA GLY A 105 14.60 1.05 25.60
C GLY A 105 14.71 -0.48 25.65
N LYS A 106 14.03 -1.16 26.58
CA LYS A 106 13.98 -2.62 26.64
C LYS A 106 12.74 -3.14 25.91
N LYS A 107 12.95 -3.93 24.86
CA LYS A 107 11.90 -4.62 24.10
C LYS A 107 11.49 -5.92 24.78
N SER A 108 10.18 -6.10 24.99
CA SER A 108 9.55 -7.36 25.40
C SER A 108 8.58 -7.79 24.31
N VAL A 109 8.65 -9.06 23.90
CA VAL A 109 7.85 -9.60 22.78
C VAL A 109 6.87 -10.65 23.29
N TYR A 110 5.63 -10.58 22.83
CA TYR A 110 4.53 -11.46 23.23
C TYR A 110 3.85 -12.04 22.00
N SER A 111 3.57 -13.34 21.98
CA SER A 111 2.83 -13.95 20.87
C SER A 111 1.32 -13.75 21.05
N ALA A 112 0.69 -13.24 20.00
CA ALA A 112 -0.76 -13.07 19.90
C ALA A 112 -1.18 -12.97 18.43
N ASN A 113 -2.16 -13.76 18.02
CA ASN A 113 -2.82 -13.57 16.73
C ASN A 113 -4.10 -12.75 16.96
N ILE A 114 -4.13 -11.53 16.42
CA ILE A 114 -5.24 -10.59 16.56
C ILE A 114 -5.77 -10.11 15.20
N ASP A 115 -5.39 -10.77 14.10
CA ASP A 115 -5.82 -10.38 12.74
C ASP A 115 -7.34 -10.28 12.62
N THR A 116 -8.06 -11.24 13.21
CA THR A 116 -9.52 -11.29 13.16
C THR A 116 -10.14 -10.10 13.90
N LEU A 117 -9.50 -9.61 14.96
CA LEU A 117 -9.95 -8.41 15.66
C LEU A 117 -9.66 -7.15 14.83
N LEU A 118 -8.46 -7.07 14.24
CA LEU A 118 -8.08 -5.96 13.36
C LEU A 118 -9.00 -5.82 12.14
N ALA A 119 -9.41 -6.94 11.55
CA ALA A 119 -10.34 -6.96 10.42
C ALA A 119 -11.73 -6.36 10.74
N GLN A 120 -12.10 -6.29 12.03
CA GLN A 120 -13.37 -5.70 12.48
C GLN A 120 -13.27 -4.19 12.72
N VAL A 121 -12.06 -3.61 12.74
CA VAL A 121 -11.87 -2.19 13.02
C VAL A 121 -12.14 -1.39 11.74
N SER A 122 -13.26 -0.66 11.73
CA SER A 122 -13.60 0.25 10.64
C SER A 122 -12.67 1.46 10.59
N GLY A 123 -12.35 1.93 9.37
CA GLY A 123 -11.54 3.14 9.17
C GLY A 123 -10.03 2.94 9.24
N LEU A 124 -9.55 1.71 9.49
CA LEU A 124 -8.13 1.40 9.35
C LEU A 124 -7.68 1.57 7.89
N PRO A 125 -6.55 2.28 7.65
CA PRO A 125 -5.96 2.35 6.32
C PRO A 125 -5.58 0.95 5.81
N PRO A 126 -5.56 0.73 4.49
CA PRO A 126 -4.82 -0.38 3.93
C PRO A 126 -3.36 -0.34 4.39
N VAL A 127 -2.80 -1.49 4.79
CA VAL A 127 -1.36 -1.58 5.07
C VAL A 127 -0.62 -1.47 3.75
N ILE A 128 0.36 -0.58 3.69
CA ILE A 128 1.23 -0.39 2.52
C ILE A 128 2.66 -0.80 2.85
N THR A 129 3.20 -1.70 2.04
CA THR A 129 4.55 -2.27 2.21
C THR A 129 5.38 -2.01 0.95
N PRO A 130 6.64 -1.56 1.05
CA PRO A 130 7.55 -1.48 -0.10
C PRO A 130 7.80 -2.83 -0.77
N GLY A 131 7.87 -2.81 -2.10
CA GLY A 131 7.99 -4.00 -2.94
C GLY A 131 6.68 -4.74 -3.13
N PHE A 132 6.72 -5.77 -3.98
CA PHE A 132 5.62 -6.68 -4.26
C PHE A 132 6.17 -8.04 -4.74
N GLN A 133 5.32 -9.06 -4.77
CA GLN A 133 5.67 -10.42 -5.23
C GLN A 133 4.70 -10.87 -6.33
N ASP A 134 4.93 -10.39 -7.55
CA ASP A 134 4.15 -10.76 -8.75
C ASP A 134 5.10 -10.75 -9.96
N GLU A 135 5.48 -11.93 -10.47
CA GLU A 135 6.45 -12.04 -11.57
C GLU A 135 5.92 -11.47 -12.89
N GLU A 136 4.60 -11.51 -13.10
CA GLU A 136 3.96 -11.02 -14.31
C GLU A 136 4.03 -9.49 -14.37
N ILE A 137 3.59 -8.81 -13.30
CA ILE A 137 3.71 -7.35 -13.18
C ILE A 137 5.17 -6.93 -13.22
N ALA A 138 6.06 -7.64 -12.52
CA ALA A 138 7.50 -7.32 -12.55
C ALA A 138 8.07 -7.40 -13.97
N GLY A 139 7.58 -8.34 -14.79
CA GLY A 139 7.87 -8.41 -16.23
C GLY A 139 7.34 -7.19 -16.98
N TRP A 140 6.07 -6.83 -16.78
CA TRP A 140 5.43 -5.70 -17.46
C TRP A 140 6.06 -4.34 -17.13
N LEU A 141 6.44 -4.12 -15.87
CA LEU A 141 7.00 -2.84 -15.42
C LEU A 141 8.28 -2.44 -16.15
N LYS A 142 9.03 -3.38 -16.73
CA LYS A 142 10.19 -3.09 -17.59
C LYS A 142 9.82 -2.23 -18.80
N THR A 143 8.60 -2.41 -19.33
CA THR A 143 8.08 -1.64 -20.45
C THR A 143 7.20 -0.50 -19.96
N LEU A 144 6.28 -0.77 -19.02
CA LEU A 144 5.33 0.23 -18.53
C LEU A 144 6.00 1.42 -17.84
N ALA A 145 7.19 1.26 -17.26
CA ALA A 145 7.96 2.35 -16.66
C ALA A 145 8.47 3.39 -17.66
N GLN A 146 8.49 3.08 -18.95
CA GLN A 146 9.04 3.95 -20.00
C GLN A 146 8.05 5.04 -20.40
N VAL A 147 7.75 5.92 -19.44
CA VAL A 147 6.82 7.05 -19.59
C VAL A 147 7.58 8.37 -19.57
N GLU A 148 7.10 9.36 -20.31
CA GLU A 148 7.73 10.68 -20.38
C GLU A 148 7.52 11.51 -19.10
N GLN A 149 6.35 11.40 -18.48
CA GLN A 149 5.94 12.17 -17.30
C GLN A 149 5.50 11.24 -16.17
N PRO A 150 5.57 11.69 -14.89
CA PRO A 150 5.15 10.88 -13.77
C PRO A 150 3.71 10.37 -13.91
N VAL A 151 3.51 9.09 -13.61
CA VAL A 151 2.20 8.43 -13.55
C VAL A 151 2.28 7.26 -12.59
N ALA A 152 1.16 6.88 -11.98
CA ALA A 152 1.06 5.72 -11.12
C ALA A 152 0.08 4.72 -11.73
N LEU A 153 0.41 3.44 -11.59
CA LEU A 153 -0.44 2.31 -11.96
C LEU A 153 -0.85 1.59 -10.69
N LEU A 154 -2.14 1.40 -10.48
CA LEU A 154 -2.71 0.63 -9.38
C LEU A 154 -3.29 -0.67 -9.94
N PHE A 155 -2.52 -1.75 -9.85
CA PHE A 155 -2.92 -3.07 -10.33
C PHE A 155 -3.76 -3.77 -9.27
N GLU A 156 -4.96 -4.20 -9.62
CA GLU A 156 -5.82 -5.01 -8.75
C GLU A 156 -5.38 -6.49 -8.82
N ARG A 157 -5.29 -7.15 -7.66
CA ARG A 157 -4.87 -8.55 -7.52
C ARG A 157 -5.66 -9.24 -6.41
N GLY A 158 -6.79 -9.86 -6.79
CA GLY A 158 -7.71 -10.46 -5.83
C GLY A 158 -8.20 -9.40 -4.83
N ASP A 159 -7.89 -9.60 -3.55
CA ASP A 159 -8.24 -8.64 -2.49
C ASP A 159 -7.16 -7.57 -2.26
N GLN A 160 -6.00 -7.66 -2.90
CA GLN A 160 -4.85 -6.74 -2.73
C GLN A 160 -4.66 -5.85 -3.97
N ALA A 161 -3.86 -4.79 -3.82
CA ALA A 161 -3.41 -4.01 -4.95
C ALA A 161 -1.90 -3.80 -4.95
N ILE A 162 -1.32 -3.62 -6.13
CA ILE A 162 0.07 -3.26 -6.33
C ILE A 162 0.12 -1.86 -6.93
N LEU A 163 0.69 -0.92 -6.19
CA LEU A 163 0.92 0.45 -6.63
C LEU A 163 2.34 0.56 -7.20
N ALA A 164 2.45 0.88 -8.49
CA ALA A 164 3.69 1.23 -9.14
C ALA A 164 3.70 2.73 -9.46
N VAL A 165 4.57 3.48 -8.81
CA VAL A 165 4.79 4.92 -9.07
C VAL A 165 5.95 5.07 -10.03
N LEU A 166 5.66 5.52 -11.25
CA LEU A 166 6.61 5.71 -12.34
C LEU A 166 7.02 7.18 -12.35
N ALA A 167 8.29 7.50 -12.09
CA ALA A 167 8.75 8.89 -12.01
C ALA A 167 8.91 9.57 -13.38
N GLY A 168 8.70 8.82 -14.46
CA GLY A 168 8.96 9.27 -15.83
C GLY A 168 10.43 9.34 -16.18
N GLN A 169 10.71 9.86 -17.37
CA GLN A 169 12.05 9.91 -17.94
C GLN A 169 12.95 10.85 -17.13
N ARG A 170 14.12 10.36 -16.73
CA ARG A 170 15.20 11.14 -16.12
C ARG A 170 16.44 11.11 -17.01
N PRO A 171 17.09 12.27 -17.23
CA PRO A 171 18.14 12.39 -18.24
C PRO A 171 19.35 11.50 -17.96
N GLN A 172 19.77 11.38 -16.70
CA GLN A 172 20.94 10.62 -16.26
C GLN A 172 20.76 10.19 -14.79
N GLY A 173 21.53 9.18 -14.38
CA GLY A 173 21.63 8.74 -13.00
C GLY A 173 20.77 7.54 -12.63
N GLU A 174 21.00 7.03 -11.42
CA GLU A 174 20.15 6.04 -10.77
C GLU A 174 19.35 6.73 -9.66
N TYR A 175 18.20 6.16 -9.31
CA TYR A 175 17.28 6.76 -8.36
C TYR A 175 16.63 5.70 -7.48
N ASN A 176 16.47 6.04 -6.20
CA ASN A 176 15.62 5.33 -5.27
C ASN A 176 14.25 6.02 -5.17
N MET A 177 13.21 5.22 -5.02
CA MET A 177 11.83 5.67 -4.83
C MET A 177 11.37 5.19 -3.45
N ASN A 178 11.38 6.10 -2.47
CA ASN A 178 11.16 5.78 -1.07
C ASN A 178 9.75 6.20 -0.64
N LEU A 179 9.04 5.34 0.06
CA LEU A 179 7.80 5.71 0.73
C LEU A 179 8.13 6.69 1.88
N GLU A 180 7.72 7.94 1.75
CA GLU A 180 8.00 8.99 2.73
C GLU A 180 6.89 9.05 3.78
N ASN A 181 5.64 9.12 3.34
CA ASN A 181 4.50 9.35 4.19
C ASN A 181 3.22 8.73 3.60
N VAL A 182 2.29 8.37 4.48
CA VAL A 182 0.99 7.80 4.13
C VAL A 182 -0.06 8.43 5.03
N SER A 183 -1.10 9.00 4.45
CA SER A 183 -2.25 9.47 5.22
C SER A 183 -3.54 8.86 4.68
N TYR A 184 -4.50 8.65 5.58
CA TYR A 184 -5.80 8.09 5.22
C TYR A 184 -6.93 8.93 5.79
N SER A 185 -7.77 9.44 4.90
CA SER A 185 -8.90 10.30 5.27
C SER A 185 -10.03 10.14 4.29
N ASN A 186 -11.27 10.09 4.79
CA ASN A 186 -12.49 10.02 3.97
C ASN A 186 -12.50 8.87 2.93
N GLY A 187 -11.84 7.75 3.22
CA GLY A 187 -11.77 6.61 2.30
C GLY A 187 -10.60 6.66 1.30
N GLU A 188 -9.90 7.79 1.20
CA GLU A 188 -8.77 7.99 0.28
C GLU A 188 -7.43 7.85 1.01
N LEU A 189 -6.53 7.06 0.42
CA LEU A 189 -5.15 6.88 0.84
C LEU A 189 -4.25 7.82 0.05
N THR A 190 -3.66 8.81 0.71
CA THR A 190 -2.61 9.64 0.10
C THR A 190 -1.24 9.02 0.37
N VAL A 191 -0.49 8.76 -0.70
CA VAL A 191 0.83 8.12 -0.67
C VAL A 191 1.88 9.10 -1.20
N ASP A 192 2.82 9.47 -0.35
CA ASP A 192 3.93 10.35 -0.70
C ASP A 192 5.19 9.52 -0.97
N VAL A 193 5.71 9.61 -2.19
CA VAL A 193 6.90 8.88 -2.62
C VAL A 193 8.00 9.87 -2.94
N ARG A 194 9.15 9.73 -2.28
CA ARG A 194 10.33 10.57 -2.51
C ARG A 194 11.24 9.94 -3.54
N LEU A 195 11.53 10.70 -4.59
CA LEU A 195 12.56 10.38 -5.58
C LEU A 195 13.91 10.90 -5.08
N VAL A 196 14.85 9.99 -4.86
CA VAL A 196 16.20 10.30 -4.36
C VAL A 196 17.23 9.84 -5.39
N PRO A 197 18.03 10.75 -5.99
CA PRO A 197 19.17 10.34 -6.81
C PRO A 197 20.15 9.52 -5.98
N THR A 198 20.66 8.41 -6.53
CA THR A 198 21.76 7.66 -5.91
C THR A 198 23.10 8.21 -6.37
N GLU A 199 24.13 8.08 -5.52
CA GLU A 199 25.49 8.49 -5.88
C GLU A 199 26.05 7.56 -6.96
N GLY A 200 26.10 8.05 -8.20
CA GLY A 200 26.63 7.33 -9.35
C GLY A 200 26.23 8.00 -10.66
N SER A 201 27.19 8.37 -11.50
CA SER A 201 26.93 8.95 -12.81
C SER A 201 26.56 7.85 -13.81
N GLY A 202 25.30 7.42 -13.80
CA GLY A 202 24.73 6.68 -14.92
C GLY A 202 24.61 7.61 -16.12
N GLU A 203 25.30 7.32 -17.23
CA GLU A 203 25.20 8.11 -18.48
C GLU A 203 23.93 7.82 -19.29
N THR A 204 23.12 6.86 -18.85
CA THR A 204 21.90 6.44 -19.53
C THR A 204 20.66 7.13 -18.97
N VAL A 205 19.68 7.34 -19.85
CA VAL A 205 18.32 7.73 -19.46
C VAL A 205 17.77 6.71 -18.46
N ALA A 206 17.20 7.20 -17.37
CA ALA A 206 16.59 6.37 -16.33
C ALA A 206 15.07 6.51 -16.29
N TYR A 207 14.41 5.45 -15.84
CA TYR A 207 12.96 5.39 -15.62
C TYR A 207 12.70 4.85 -14.20
N PRO A 208 12.81 5.70 -13.16
CA PRO A 208 12.67 5.24 -11.78
C PRO A 208 11.27 4.73 -11.48
N VAL A 209 11.20 3.64 -10.71
CA VAL A 209 9.95 3.01 -10.28
C VAL A 209 9.98 2.75 -8.78
N GLY A 210 8.99 3.29 -8.07
CA GLY A 210 8.64 2.85 -6.71
C GLY A 210 7.51 1.84 -6.79
N SER A 211 7.61 0.75 -6.04
CA SER A 211 6.55 -0.27 -6.03
C SER A 211 6.16 -0.64 -4.61
N PHE A 212 4.86 -0.82 -4.39
CA PHE A 212 4.29 -1.02 -3.06
C PHE A 212 3.09 -1.98 -3.14
N THR A 213 2.96 -2.88 -2.19
CA THR A 213 1.76 -3.70 -2.00
C THR A 213 0.82 -3.02 -1.01
N LEU A 214 -0.45 -2.89 -1.39
CA LEU A 214 -1.56 -2.53 -0.52
C LEU A 214 -2.30 -3.80 -0.09
N SER A 215 -2.56 -3.94 1.21
CA SER A 215 -3.24 -5.11 1.77
C SER A 215 -4.71 -5.23 1.37
N LYS A 216 -5.32 -4.15 0.89
CA LYS A 216 -6.68 -4.08 0.37
C LYS A 216 -6.84 -2.96 -0.65
N HIS A 217 -7.87 -3.01 -1.49
CA HIS A 217 -8.23 -1.91 -2.38
C HIS A 217 -8.59 -0.64 -1.60
N ALA A 218 -8.22 0.51 -2.15
CA ALA A 218 -8.61 1.84 -1.68
C ALA A 218 -8.49 2.84 -2.84
N ASP A 219 -9.19 3.96 -2.74
CA ASP A 219 -8.93 5.12 -3.58
C ASP A 219 -7.55 5.66 -3.19
N VAL A 220 -6.66 5.84 -4.18
CA VAL A 220 -5.27 6.26 -3.94
C VAL A 220 -5.01 7.60 -4.60
N ASN A 221 -4.50 8.54 -3.84
CA ASN A 221 -3.89 9.78 -4.32
C ASN A 221 -2.37 9.69 -4.16
N VAL A 222 -1.62 9.84 -5.25
CA VAL A 222 -0.17 9.72 -5.22
C VAL A 222 0.48 11.10 -5.38
N ARG A 223 1.49 11.38 -4.57
CA ARG A 223 2.33 12.56 -4.71
C ARG A 223 3.79 12.16 -4.80
N LEU A 224 4.49 12.73 -5.78
CA LEU A 224 5.93 12.57 -5.94
C LEU A 224 6.64 13.74 -5.28
N ILE A 225 7.59 13.44 -4.41
CA ILE A 225 8.47 14.42 -3.79
C ILE A 225 9.80 14.42 -4.53
N GLU A 226 10.18 15.58 -5.07
CA GLU A 226 11.49 15.81 -5.68
C GLU A 226 12.21 16.92 -4.93
N THR A 227 13.45 16.69 -4.53
CA THR A 227 14.24 17.73 -3.85
C THR A 227 14.77 18.72 -4.90
N GLY A 228 14.22 19.92 -4.90
CA GLY A 228 14.63 21.02 -5.76
C GLY A 228 15.57 22.03 -5.06
N ALA A 229 16.06 23.00 -5.83
CA ALA A 229 16.99 24.03 -5.33
C ALA A 229 16.39 24.94 -4.25
N SER A 230 15.06 25.05 -4.17
CA SER A 230 14.34 25.89 -3.20
C SER A 230 13.63 25.09 -2.11
N GLY A 231 13.88 23.78 -2.03
CA GLY A 231 13.18 22.84 -1.14
C GLY A 231 12.51 21.71 -1.92
N ASP A 232 11.71 20.93 -1.20
CA ASP A 232 10.96 19.83 -1.79
C ASP A 232 9.80 20.35 -2.65
N ASP A 233 9.71 19.86 -3.89
CA ASP A 233 8.55 19.99 -4.76
C ASP A 233 7.65 18.76 -4.59
N LEU A 234 6.35 18.99 -4.47
CA LEU A 234 5.35 17.96 -4.22
C LEU A 234 4.32 17.98 -5.35
N THR A 235 4.47 17.06 -6.29
CA THR A 235 3.63 17.01 -7.50
C THR A 235 2.62 15.88 -7.42
N ARG A 236 1.34 16.16 -7.73
CA ARG A 236 0.31 15.12 -7.89
C ARG A 236 0.65 14.23 -9.09
N VAL A 237 0.63 12.93 -8.87
CA VAL A 237 0.84 11.92 -9.90
C VAL A 237 -0.52 11.35 -10.32
N PRO A 238 -0.87 11.40 -11.62
CA PRO A 238 -2.06 10.74 -12.13
C PRO A 238 -2.06 9.24 -11.82
N VAL A 239 -3.19 8.68 -11.39
CA VAL A 239 -3.30 7.25 -11.05
C VAL A 239 -4.24 6.56 -12.05
N SER A 240 -3.74 5.52 -12.70
CA SER A 240 -4.53 4.63 -13.56
C SER A 240 -4.76 3.30 -12.85
N VAL A 241 -6.02 2.94 -12.63
CA VAL A 241 -6.39 1.61 -12.11
C VAL A 241 -6.32 0.60 -13.25
N VAL A 242 -5.73 -0.57 -12.96
CA VAL A 242 -5.53 -1.66 -13.91
C VAL A 242 -6.15 -2.93 -13.34
N GLU A 243 -7.32 -3.28 -13.86
CA GLU A 243 -8.06 -4.48 -13.44
C GLU A 243 -7.32 -5.76 -13.87
N GLU A 244 -7.60 -6.87 -13.17
CA GLU A 244 -7.03 -8.18 -13.54
C GLU A 244 -7.48 -8.59 -14.94
N GLY A 245 -6.51 -8.90 -15.82
CA GLY A 245 -6.78 -9.25 -17.21
C GLY A 245 -6.96 -8.06 -18.18
N GLN A 246 -6.93 -6.82 -17.70
CA GLN A 246 -7.04 -5.63 -18.54
C GLN A 246 -5.87 -5.54 -19.54
N ASN A 247 -6.17 -5.27 -20.81
CA ASN A 247 -5.18 -5.24 -21.90
C ASN A 247 -4.93 -3.84 -22.48
N ILE A 248 -5.59 -2.80 -21.96
CA ILE A 248 -5.37 -1.41 -22.33
C ILE A 248 -5.17 -0.59 -21.06
N ILE A 249 -4.13 0.22 -21.02
CA ILE A 249 -3.89 1.21 -19.96
C ILE A 249 -3.87 2.58 -20.61
N LEU A 250 -4.84 3.44 -20.28
CA LEU A 250 -4.85 4.84 -20.70
C LEU A 250 -4.16 5.69 -19.63
N LEU A 251 -3.06 6.35 -19.99
CA LEU A 251 -2.37 7.29 -19.09
C LEU A 251 -2.90 8.71 -19.24
N ARG A 252 -3.16 9.12 -20.49
CA ARG A 252 -3.76 10.42 -20.81
C ARG A 252 -4.77 10.28 -21.94
N PRO A 253 -5.90 11.00 -21.87
CA PRO A 253 -6.34 11.82 -20.74
C PRO A 253 -6.67 10.99 -19.48
N GLU A 254 -6.63 11.61 -18.30
CA GLU A 254 -7.06 10.96 -17.05
C GLU A 254 -8.57 10.69 -17.07
N ARG A 255 -9.02 9.68 -16.32
CA ARG A 255 -10.45 9.48 -16.07
C ARG A 255 -11.08 10.76 -15.51
N GLY A 256 -12.21 11.15 -16.08
CA GLY A 256 -12.93 12.37 -15.70
C GLY A 256 -12.38 13.66 -16.30
N SER A 257 -11.33 13.59 -17.14
CA SER A 257 -10.81 14.78 -17.83
C SER A 257 -11.88 15.42 -18.72
N ILE A 258 -11.79 16.76 -18.84
CA ILE A 258 -12.58 17.52 -19.80
C ILE A 258 -11.84 17.54 -21.13
N LEU A 259 -12.45 16.97 -22.17
CA LEU A 259 -11.88 16.95 -23.53
C LEU A 259 -12.26 18.21 -24.31
N THR A 260 -11.38 18.59 -25.22
CA THR A 260 -11.58 19.64 -26.23
C THR A 260 -11.65 19.02 -27.63
N GLU A 261 -11.78 19.83 -28.68
CA GLU A 261 -11.90 19.38 -30.07
C GLU A 261 -10.68 18.61 -30.59
N ARG A 262 -9.56 18.61 -29.85
CA ARG A 262 -8.37 17.83 -30.19
C ARG A 262 -7.69 17.30 -28.94
N VAL A 263 -7.62 15.98 -28.83
CA VAL A 263 -7.08 15.27 -27.66
C VAL A 263 -5.87 14.42 -28.04
N ARG A 264 -4.82 14.48 -27.20
CA ARG A 264 -3.69 13.53 -27.27
C ARG A 264 -3.99 12.37 -26.33
N MET A 265 -3.91 11.16 -26.86
CA MET A 265 -4.08 9.94 -26.09
C MET A 265 -2.77 9.19 -26.00
N THR A 266 -2.35 8.85 -24.78
CA THR A 266 -1.11 8.10 -24.52
C THR A 266 -1.37 6.96 -23.56
N GLY A 267 -0.73 5.82 -23.82
CA GLY A 267 -0.90 4.65 -22.97
C GLY A 267 -0.22 3.40 -23.50
N PHE A 268 -0.68 2.27 -23.01
CA PHE A 268 -0.14 0.95 -23.36
C PHE A 268 -1.25 0.00 -23.75
N ALA A 269 -0.97 -0.88 -24.71
CA ALA A 269 -1.88 -1.92 -25.17
C ALA A 269 -1.15 -3.26 -25.27
N ARG A 270 -1.81 -4.32 -24.85
CA ARG A 270 -1.39 -5.73 -24.97
C ARG A 270 -2.45 -6.49 -25.75
N VAL A 271 -2.57 -6.18 -27.03
CA VAL A 271 -3.62 -6.72 -27.92
C VAL A 271 -3.02 -7.44 -29.11
N PHE A 272 -3.78 -8.35 -29.72
CA PHE A 272 -3.34 -9.10 -30.89
C PHE A 272 -2.95 -8.16 -32.05
N GLU A 273 -1.82 -8.44 -32.71
CA GLU A 273 -1.25 -7.62 -33.79
C GLU A 273 -1.05 -6.14 -33.45
N ALA A 274 -1.02 -5.79 -32.15
CA ALA A 274 -0.89 -4.42 -31.64
C ALA A 274 -2.01 -3.46 -32.10
N SER A 275 -3.11 -3.96 -32.65
CA SER A 275 -4.10 -3.17 -33.39
C SER A 275 -5.44 -3.12 -32.67
N PHE A 276 -5.99 -1.92 -32.53
CA PHE A 276 -7.28 -1.68 -31.88
C PHE A 276 -7.95 -0.41 -32.43
N ILE A 277 -9.21 -0.19 -32.08
CA ILE A 277 -9.97 1.01 -32.41
C ILE A 277 -10.18 1.82 -31.13
N VAL A 278 -10.10 3.14 -31.25
CA VAL A 278 -10.52 4.07 -30.20
C VAL A 278 -11.71 4.87 -30.70
N GLU A 279 -12.76 4.91 -29.91
CA GLU A 279 -13.99 5.66 -30.15
C GLU A 279 -14.18 6.65 -29.01
N VAL A 280 -14.60 7.87 -29.32
CA VAL A 280 -14.99 8.88 -28.32
C VAL A 280 -16.43 9.24 -28.55
N GLU A 281 -17.26 9.08 -27.53
CA GLU A 281 -18.71 9.25 -27.63
C GLU A 281 -19.22 10.19 -26.53
N ASP A 282 -20.34 10.87 -26.78
CA ASP A 282 -21.04 11.72 -25.79
C ASP A 282 -22.37 11.12 -25.28
N GLY A 283 -22.63 9.86 -25.63
CA GLY A 283 -23.88 9.16 -25.33
C GLY A 283 -25.00 9.37 -26.37
N HIS A 284 -24.83 10.31 -27.31
CA HIS A 284 -25.75 10.51 -28.43
C HIS A 284 -25.06 10.27 -29.77
N ASN A 285 -23.80 10.67 -29.89
CA ASN A 285 -23.01 10.62 -31.11
C ASN A 285 -21.61 10.07 -30.83
N VAL A 286 -21.02 9.45 -31.86
CA VAL A 286 -19.59 9.16 -31.89
C VAL A 286 -18.87 10.39 -32.44
N LEU A 287 -18.09 11.06 -31.60
CA LEU A 287 -17.40 12.31 -31.93
C LEU A 287 -16.07 12.08 -32.66
N GLY A 288 -15.48 10.89 -32.51
CA GLY A 288 -14.22 10.53 -33.17
C GLY A 288 -13.99 9.03 -33.13
N ILE A 289 -13.42 8.49 -34.21
CA ILE A 289 -13.03 7.09 -34.34
C ILE A 289 -11.65 7.02 -34.96
N LYS A 290 -10.78 6.14 -34.44
CA LYS A 290 -9.45 5.93 -35.02
C LYS A 290 -8.95 4.51 -34.83
N GLN A 291 -8.43 3.91 -35.91
CA GLN A 291 -7.59 2.72 -35.81
C GLN A 291 -6.21 3.13 -35.27
N VAL A 292 -5.75 2.43 -34.24
CA VAL A 292 -4.49 2.70 -33.55
C VAL A 292 -3.65 1.43 -33.55
N MET A 293 -2.35 1.59 -33.76
CA MET A 293 -1.36 0.53 -33.66
C MET A 293 -0.39 0.88 -32.54
N ALA A 294 -0.27 0.01 -31.54
CA ALA A 294 0.74 0.11 -30.49
C ALA A 294 2.11 -0.35 -31.02
N SER A 295 3.17 -0.03 -30.29
CA SER A 295 4.55 -0.37 -30.69
C SER A 295 4.87 -1.86 -30.65
N GLU A 296 4.06 -2.67 -29.96
CA GLU A 296 4.24 -4.10 -29.76
C GLU A 296 2.87 -4.78 -29.58
N GLY A 297 2.73 -6.01 -30.08
CA GLY A 297 1.52 -6.81 -29.92
C GLY A 297 1.64 -7.80 -28.76
N ALA A 298 0.50 -8.37 -28.35
CA ALA A 298 0.47 -9.42 -27.34
C ALA A 298 1.44 -10.59 -27.69
N PRO A 299 2.13 -11.17 -26.69
CA PRO A 299 1.90 -11.03 -25.25
C PRO A 299 2.56 -9.81 -24.60
N GLY A 300 3.33 -9.00 -25.34
CA GLY A 300 4.00 -7.80 -24.83
C GLY A 300 3.09 -6.57 -24.75
N TRP A 301 3.47 -5.61 -23.92
CA TRP A 301 2.83 -4.30 -23.84
C TRP A 301 3.48 -3.33 -24.84
N GLY A 302 2.72 -2.83 -25.81
CA GLY A 302 3.15 -1.78 -26.73
C GLY A 302 2.67 -0.39 -26.30
N ARG A 303 3.50 0.64 -26.50
CA ARG A 303 3.10 2.04 -26.29
C ARG A 303 2.24 2.53 -27.46
N PHE A 304 1.21 3.33 -27.17
CA PHE A 304 0.52 4.14 -28.16
C PHE A 304 0.57 5.62 -27.78
N ASP A 305 0.60 6.49 -28.80
CA ASP A 305 0.64 7.94 -28.66
C ASP A 305 0.10 8.56 -29.95
N PHE A 306 -1.09 9.16 -29.88
CA PHE A 306 -1.72 9.74 -31.05
C PHE A 306 -2.61 10.93 -30.69
N TRP A 307 -2.87 11.76 -31.69
CA TRP A 307 -3.89 12.80 -31.63
C TRP A 307 -5.17 12.34 -32.31
N MET A 308 -6.31 12.72 -31.75
CA MET A 308 -7.64 12.56 -32.34
C MET A 308 -8.34 13.92 -32.36
N ASP A 309 -8.89 14.28 -33.50
CA ASP A 309 -9.80 15.41 -33.63
C ASP A 309 -11.23 14.92 -33.35
N LEU A 310 -11.99 15.69 -32.59
CA LEU A 310 -13.33 15.36 -32.13
C LEU A 310 -14.34 16.34 -32.72
N GLU A 311 -15.49 15.82 -33.14
CA GLU A 311 -16.67 16.64 -33.39
C GLU A 311 -17.17 17.30 -32.11
N SER A 312 -17.98 18.35 -32.25
CA SER A 312 -18.54 19.06 -31.09
C SER A 312 -19.51 18.16 -30.33
N ALA A 313 -19.27 18.00 -29.03
CA ALA A 313 -20.16 17.25 -28.15
C ALA A 313 -21.53 17.94 -28.02
N THR A 314 -22.58 17.14 -27.96
CA THR A 314 -23.97 17.52 -27.70
C THR A 314 -24.40 17.27 -26.25
N SER A 315 -23.57 16.55 -25.50
CA SER A 315 -23.72 16.24 -24.08
C SER A 315 -22.44 16.64 -23.31
N PRO A 316 -22.55 17.07 -22.04
CA PRO A 316 -21.39 17.40 -21.21
C PRO A 316 -20.62 16.17 -20.71
N TYR A 317 -21.16 14.97 -20.91
CA TYR A 317 -20.57 13.70 -20.48
C TYR A 317 -20.23 12.84 -21.68
N GLY A 318 -19.14 12.08 -21.58
CA GLY A 318 -18.72 11.16 -22.62
C GLY A 318 -17.91 9.99 -22.12
N THR A 319 -17.52 9.13 -23.05
CA THR A 319 -16.67 7.97 -22.80
C THR A 319 -15.68 7.78 -23.94
N ILE A 320 -14.43 7.48 -23.59
CA ILE A 320 -13.44 6.93 -24.52
C ILE A 320 -13.54 5.40 -24.43
N ILE A 321 -13.74 4.73 -25.56
CA ILE A 321 -13.90 3.28 -25.65
C ILE A 321 -12.76 2.71 -26.49
N PHE A 322 -12.04 1.75 -25.93
CA PHE A 322 -11.00 0.98 -26.63
C PHE A 322 -11.58 -0.36 -27.05
N VAL A 323 -11.48 -0.67 -28.33
CA VAL A 323 -12.22 -1.76 -28.96
C VAL A 323 -11.28 -2.68 -29.73
N THR A 324 -11.42 -3.97 -29.52
CA THR A 324 -10.84 -5.03 -30.35
C THR A 324 -11.96 -5.90 -30.93
N TYR A 325 -11.61 -6.80 -31.84
CA TYR A 325 -12.52 -7.80 -32.36
C TYR A 325 -11.97 -9.19 -32.13
N SER A 326 -12.82 -10.09 -31.64
CA SER A 326 -12.52 -11.50 -31.43
C SER A 326 -12.10 -12.14 -32.74
N ALA A 327 -10.89 -12.70 -32.80
CA ALA A 327 -10.44 -13.48 -33.96
C ALA A 327 -11.27 -14.76 -34.20
N LYS A 328 -12.02 -15.22 -33.18
CA LYS A 328 -12.80 -16.46 -33.23
C LYS A 328 -14.12 -16.30 -33.99
N ASP A 329 -14.81 -15.17 -33.78
CA ASP A 329 -16.19 -14.95 -34.26
C ASP A 329 -16.46 -13.52 -34.73
N GLY A 330 -15.46 -12.65 -34.73
CA GLY A 330 -15.59 -11.25 -35.15
C GLY A 330 -16.42 -10.40 -34.19
N SER A 331 -16.74 -10.91 -32.99
CA SER A 331 -17.48 -10.13 -32.00
C SER A 331 -16.65 -8.95 -31.48
N ARG A 332 -17.33 -7.82 -31.26
CA ARG A 332 -16.74 -6.61 -30.67
C ARG A 332 -16.42 -6.86 -29.20
N ILE A 333 -15.22 -6.47 -28.77
CA ILE A 333 -14.77 -6.52 -27.38
C ILE A 333 -14.39 -5.11 -26.97
N GLU A 334 -14.97 -4.62 -25.88
CA GLU A 334 -14.66 -3.31 -25.31
C GLU A 334 -13.63 -3.50 -24.20
N GLU A 335 -12.36 -3.33 -24.54
CA GLU A 335 -11.21 -3.58 -23.66
C GLU A 335 -11.12 -2.60 -22.50
N LEU A 336 -11.54 -1.35 -22.70
CA LEU A 336 -11.53 -0.30 -21.68
C LEU A 336 -12.56 0.78 -22.00
N LYS A 337 -13.26 1.27 -20.96
CA LYS A 337 -14.12 2.45 -21.01
C LYS A 337 -13.65 3.49 -20.01
N VAL A 338 -13.35 4.68 -20.49
CA VAL A 338 -12.89 5.80 -19.65
C VAL A 338 -13.91 6.92 -19.70
N PRO A 339 -14.65 7.17 -18.60
CA PRO A 339 -15.52 8.32 -18.50
C PRO A 339 -14.74 9.63 -18.63
N VAL A 340 -15.29 10.57 -19.39
CA VAL A 340 -14.74 11.91 -19.62
C VAL A 340 -15.87 12.94 -19.63
N GLY A 341 -15.52 14.21 -19.57
CA GLY A 341 -16.47 15.30 -19.78
C GLY A 341 -16.11 16.12 -21.02
N PHE A 342 -17.02 17.01 -21.40
CA PHE A 342 -16.80 18.02 -22.43
C PHE A 342 -17.10 19.39 -21.86
N GLY A 343 -16.25 20.37 -22.17
CA GLY A 343 -16.50 21.75 -21.78
C GLY A 343 -17.74 22.26 -22.52
N GLY A 344 -18.75 22.74 -21.79
CA GLY A 344 -19.87 23.44 -22.41
C GLY A 344 -19.34 24.69 -23.13
N LYS A 345 -19.88 24.97 -24.32
CA LYS A 345 -19.70 26.27 -24.97
C LYS A 345 -20.53 27.35 -24.29
#